data_AF-A0ABD4WU75-F1
#
_entry.id   AF-A0ABD4WU75-F1
#
_cell.length_a   1.000
_cell.length_b   1.000
_cell.length_c   1.000
_cell.angle_alpha   90.00
_cell.angle_beta   90.00
_cell.angle_gamma   90.00
#
_symmetry.space_group_name_H-M   'P 1'
#
loop_
_entity.id
_entity.type
_entity.pdbx_description
1 polymer ?
#
loop_
_entity_poly.entity_id
_entity_poly.type
_entity_poly.pdbx_seq_one_letter_code
_entity_poly.pdbx_strand_id
1 'polypeptide(L)'
;MSFLLSLLPFSFLKKFRFPSGREVNEDKMFDKTNVEMLQQRVKLVSLALVVSYPIYIYIGFSLLQHAGTSQFRHILIGIHFTSFALSSLYLFFYYVSKRKERFANYLSTIVYGYIFYYVFAAALSTINSQLFTGRVDVYMMLLISTAVLCPMKLKQLCIIFIPNHLFLLYGLSRYVPDSFSLISKQINTTAAVAIALLISYILYTYRHKEYMSHLQLKKKRT
;
A
#
# COMPACT_ATOMS: atom_id res chain seq x y z
N MET A 1 3.43 16.04 -37.12
CA MET A 1 2.83 14.94 -36.32
C MET A 1 3.52 13.57 -36.50
N SER A 2 4.80 13.50 -36.91
CA SER A 2 5.50 12.21 -37.14
C SER A 2 6.65 11.89 -36.16
N PHE A 3 7.08 12.85 -35.34
CA PHE A 3 8.25 12.69 -34.47
C PHE A 3 7.95 12.16 -33.05
N LEU A 4 6.69 12.19 -32.62
CA LEU A 4 6.26 11.70 -31.30
C LEU A 4 5.98 10.19 -31.27
N LEU A 5 5.76 9.56 -32.43
CA LEU A 5 5.54 8.11 -32.55
C LEU A 5 6.85 7.29 -32.57
N SER A 6 8.01 7.92 -32.82
CA SER A 6 9.31 7.26 -32.80
C SER A 6 9.94 7.15 -31.40
N LEU A 7 9.34 7.77 -30.38
CA LEU A 7 9.81 7.72 -28.99
C LEU A 7 9.14 6.63 -28.14
N LEU A 8 8.14 5.94 -28.69
CA LEU A 8 7.56 4.77 -28.04
C LEU A 8 8.39 3.54 -28.40
N PRO A 9 9.02 2.83 -27.44
CA PRO A 9 9.68 1.58 -27.72
C PRO A 9 8.61 0.54 -28.04
N PHE A 10 8.27 0.41 -29.32
CA PHE A 10 7.45 -0.68 -29.88
C PHE A 10 8.03 -2.08 -29.58
N SER A 11 9.21 -2.16 -28.96
CA SER A 11 9.79 -3.39 -28.40
C SER A 11 9.07 -3.90 -27.15
N PHE A 12 8.26 -3.09 -26.47
CA PHE A 12 7.51 -3.53 -25.28
C PHE A 12 6.34 -4.48 -25.62
N LEU A 13 5.75 -4.33 -26.80
CA LEU A 13 4.63 -5.17 -27.26
C LEU A 13 5.08 -6.49 -27.89
N LYS A 14 6.38 -6.63 -28.24
CA LYS A 14 6.90 -7.78 -29.01
C LYS A 14 7.31 -8.99 -28.15
N LYS A 15 7.05 -8.96 -26.83
CA LYS A 15 7.45 -10.02 -25.89
C LYS A 15 6.27 -10.70 -25.19
N PHE A 16 5.16 -10.93 -25.90
CA PHE A 16 4.16 -11.91 -25.48
C PHE A 16 4.62 -13.31 -25.90
N ARG A 17 5.70 -13.79 -25.27
CA ARG A 17 6.04 -15.21 -25.28
C ARG A 17 5.16 -15.88 -24.24
N PHE A 18 4.37 -16.88 -24.63
CA PHE A 18 3.66 -17.70 -23.65
C PHE A 18 4.70 -18.39 -22.76
N PRO A 19 4.66 -18.19 -21.44
CA PRO A 19 5.64 -18.77 -20.55
C PRO A 19 5.54 -20.29 -20.61
N SER A 20 6.69 -20.96 -20.63
CA SER A 20 6.73 -22.43 -20.57
C SER A 20 6.17 -22.94 -19.24
N GLY A 21 5.71 -24.19 -19.16
CA GLY A 21 5.19 -24.78 -17.92
C GLY A 21 6.17 -24.71 -16.73
N ARG A 22 7.49 -24.69 -17.02
CA ARG A 22 8.55 -24.50 -16.01
C ARG A 22 8.63 -23.06 -15.50
N GLU A 23 8.56 -22.07 -16.40
CA GLU A 23 8.53 -20.64 -16.04
C GLU A 23 7.28 -20.32 -15.19
N VAL A 24 6.13 -20.90 -15.55
CA VAL A 24 4.89 -20.75 -14.77
C VAL A 24 5.03 -21.28 -13.33
N ASN A 25 5.79 -22.37 -13.12
CA ASN A 25 6.01 -22.92 -11.78
C ASN A 25 6.97 -22.05 -10.96
N GLU A 26 8.04 -21.56 -11.58
CA GLU A 26 9.01 -20.65 -10.95
C GLU A 26 8.36 -19.31 -10.56
N ASP A 27 7.47 -18.78 -11.40
CA ASP A 27 6.70 -17.56 -11.10
C ASP A 27 5.75 -17.75 -9.92
N LYS A 28 5.05 -18.90 -9.84
CA LYS A 28 4.19 -19.24 -8.69
C LYS A 28 5.00 -19.38 -7.41
N MET A 29 6.20 -19.95 -7.49
CA MET A 29 7.09 -20.09 -6.35
C MET A 29 7.59 -18.72 -5.86
N PHE A 30 7.97 -17.84 -6.79
CA PHE A 30 8.33 -16.45 -6.47
C PHE A 30 7.17 -15.72 -5.80
N ASP A 31 5.94 -15.84 -6.32
CA ASP A 31 4.76 -15.18 -5.75
C ASP A 31 4.55 -15.58 -4.29
N LYS A 32 4.65 -16.89 -4.00
CA LYS A 32 4.54 -17.41 -2.65
C LYS A 32 5.62 -16.82 -1.74
N THR A 33 6.88 -16.85 -2.17
CA THR A 33 7.99 -16.26 -1.42
C THR A 33 7.79 -14.75 -1.22
N ASN A 34 7.29 -14.03 -2.21
CA ASN A 34 7.04 -12.60 -2.10
C ASN A 34 5.94 -12.32 -1.06
N VAL A 35 4.86 -13.10 -1.03
CA VAL A 35 3.80 -12.97 -0.02
C VAL A 35 4.34 -13.23 1.39
N GLU A 36 5.20 -14.23 1.57
CA GLU A 36 5.86 -14.50 2.86
C GLU A 36 6.77 -13.33 3.30
N MET A 37 7.47 -12.70 2.35
CA MET A 37 8.26 -11.49 2.64
C MET A 37 7.36 -10.29 2.99
N LEU A 38 6.24 -10.11 2.28
CA LEU A 38 5.26 -9.07 2.60
C LEU A 38 4.68 -9.29 4.00
N GLN A 39 4.44 -10.54 4.41
CA GLN A 39 4.00 -10.86 5.77
C GLN A 39 4.97 -10.32 6.83
N GLN A 40 6.28 -10.51 6.63
CA GLN A 40 7.29 -9.96 7.55
C GLN A 40 7.26 -8.44 7.62
N ARG A 41 7.06 -7.77 6.48
CA ARG A 41 7.04 -6.31 6.42
C ARG A 41 5.78 -5.73 7.04
N VAL A 42 4.62 -6.32 6.78
CA VAL A 42 3.36 -5.94 7.44
C VAL A 42 3.47 -6.18 8.95
N LYS A 43 4.12 -7.25 9.41
CA LYS A 43 4.41 -7.46 10.84
C LYS A 43 5.23 -6.31 11.43
N LEU A 44 6.28 -5.86 10.75
CA LEU A 44 7.10 -4.74 11.22
C LEU A 44 6.29 -3.43 11.29
N VAL A 45 5.47 -3.17 10.29
CA VAL A 45 4.56 -2.00 10.27
C VAL A 45 3.55 -2.08 11.43
N SER A 46 2.91 -3.24 11.62
CA SER A 46 1.97 -3.47 12.73
C SER A 46 2.63 -3.28 14.09
N LEU A 47 3.86 -3.76 14.25
CA LEU A 47 4.62 -3.57 15.48
C LEU A 47 4.92 -2.08 15.73
N ALA A 48 5.38 -1.36 14.71
CA ALA A 48 5.63 0.08 14.81
C ALA A 48 4.35 0.85 15.18
N LEU A 49 3.21 0.52 14.59
CA LEU A 49 1.92 1.14 14.92
C LEU A 49 1.51 0.89 16.38
N VAL A 50 1.62 -0.35 16.86
CA VAL A 50 1.32 -0.70 18.25
C VAL A 50 2.24 0.05 19.22
N VAL A 51 3.55 0.08 18.95
CA VAL A 51 4.55 0.77 19.79
C VAL A 51 4.35 2.28 19.78
N SER A 52 3.88 2.86 18.68
CA SER A 52 3.59 4.29 18.59
C SER A 52 2.30 4.72 19.29
N TYR A 53 1.44 3.78 19.70
CA TYR A 53 0.12 4.09 20.24
C TYR A 53 0.11 4.96 21.53
N PRO A 54 1.03 4.78 22.50
CA PRO A 54 1.13 5.69 23.65
C PRO A 54 1.33 7.15 23.23
N ILE A 55 2.08 7.40 22.16
CA ILE A 55 2.29 8.75 21.61
C ILE A 55 0.97 9.28 21.02
N TYR A 56 0.23 8.45 20.29
CA TYR A 56 -1.07 8.86 19.72
C TYR A 56 -2.13 9.14 20.79
N ILE A 57 -2.13 8.40 21.91
CA ILE A 57 -2.98 8.70 23.06
C ILE A 57 -2.64 10.09 23.61
N TYR A 58 -1.36 10.37 23.85
CA TYR A 58 -0.93 11.68 24.33
C TYR A 58 -1.32 12.82 23.37
N ILE A 59 -1.11 12.63 22.07
CA ILE A 59 -1.52 13.62 21.06
C ILE A 59 -3.04 13.84 21.08
N GLY A 60 -3.82 12.76 21.08
CA GLY A 60 -5.29 12.85 21.01
C GLY A 60 -5.92 13.46 22.26
N PHE A 61 -5.47 13.05 23.44
CA PHE A 61 -6.08 13.45 24.72
C PHE A 61 -5.48 14.70 25.34
N SER A 62 -4.21 15.03 25.06
CA SER A 62 -3.55 16.19 25.67
C SER A 62 -3.36 17.33 24.67
N LEU A 63 -2.76 17.07 23.51
CA LEU A 63 -2.41 18.15 22.56
C LEU A 63 -3.61 18.62 21.74
N LEU A 64 -4.49 17.70 21.33
CA LEU A 64 -5.61 18.00 20.44
C LEU A 64 -6.97 18.13 21.15
N GLN A 65 -7.00 18.14 22.50
CA GLN A 65 -8.25 18.18 23.28
C GLN A 65 -9.18 19.36 22.92
N HIS A 66 -8.60 20.50 22.53
CA HIS A 66 -9.33 21.72 22.12
C HIS A 66 -9.12 22.08 20.66
N ALA A 67 -8.43 21.21 19.90
CA ALA A 67 -8.14 21.46 18.50
C ALA A 67 -9.27 20.95 17.60
N GLY A 68 -9.61 21.75 16.60
CA GLY A 68 -10.59 21.39 15.56
C GLY A 68 -12.01 21.19 16.07
N THR A 69 -12.86 20.63 15.21
CA THR A 69 -14.24 20.29 15.56
C THR A 69 -14.31 18.99 16.37
N SER A 70 -15.40 18.78 17.10
CA SER A 70 -15.62 17.50 17.81
C SER A 70 -15.60 16.31 16.83
N GLN A 71 -16.18 16.51 15.64
CA GLN A 71 -16.18 15.53 14.57
C GLN A 71 -14.75 15.14 14.15
N PHE A 72 -13.86 16.12 13.95
CA PHE A 72 -12.45 15.86 13.62
C PHE A 72 -11.77 14.98 14.66
N ARG A 73 -11.96 15.29 15.95
CA ARG A 73 -11.36 14.54 17.06
C ARG A 73 -11.88 13.12 17.15
N HIS A 74 -13.20 12.92 17.06
CA HIS A 74 -13.79 11.57 17.10
C HIS A 74 -13.32 10.70 15.93
N ILE A 75 -13.25 11.24 14.71
CA ILE A 75 -12.71 10.53 13.56
C ILE A 75 -11.24 10.16 13.79
N LEU A 76 -10.42 11.10 14.27
CA LEU A 76 -9.00 10.86 14.52
C LEU A 76 -8.78 9.76 15.56
N ILE A 77 -9.47 9.83 16.70
CA ILE A 77 -9.42 8.80 17.75
C ILE A 77 -9.88 7.46 17.19
N GLY A 78 -10.97 7.43 16.41
CA GLY A 78 -11.47 6.23 15.78
C GLY A 78 -10.45 5.58 14.84
N ILE A 79 -9.77 6.37 14.00
CA ILE A 79 -8.71 5.87 13.10
C ILE A 79 -7.55 5.29 13.91
N HIS A 80 -7.05 5.99 14.92
CA HIS A 80 -5.92 5.50 15.71
C HIS A 80 -6.27 4.25 16.52
N PHE A 81 -7.44 4.22 17.15
CA PHE A 81 -7.90 3.05 17.91
C PHE A 81 -8.11 1.83 17.01
N THR A 82 -8.78 2.00 15.86
CA THR A 82 -8.97 0.90 14.90
C THR A 82 -7.64 0.43 14.32
N SER A 83 -6.71 1.35 14.04
CA SER A 83 -5.37 1.01 13.54
C SER A 83 -4.56 0.22 14.57
N PHE A 84 -4.65 0.59 15.84
CA PHE A 84 -4.04 -0.15 16.95
C PHE A 84 -4.65 -1.55 17.10
N ALA A 85 -5.98 -1.64 17.10
CA ALA A 85 -6.70 -2.91 17.27
C ALA A 85 -6.38 -3.88 16.13
N LEU A 86 -6.43 -3.41 14.87
CA LEU A 86 -6.11 -4.22 13.70
C LEU A 86 -4.62 -4.58 13.66
N SER A 87 -3.72 -3.66 14.00
CA SER A 87 -2.29 -4.00 14.08
C SER A 87 -2.00 -5.08 15.11
N SER A 88 -2.66 -5.01 16.28
CA SER A 88 -2.57 -6.04 17.32
C SER A 88 -3.14 -7.38 16.84
N LEU A 89 -4.29 -7.36 16.15
CA LEU A 89 -4.89 -8.54 15.55
C LEU A 89 -3.99 -9.17 14.48
N TYR A 90 -3.29 -8.35 13.68
CA TYR A 90 -2.32 -8.85 12.71
C TYR A 90 -1.14 -9.56 13.38
N LEU A 91 -0.59 -9.00 14.46
CA LEU A 91 0.51 -9.62 15.19
C LEU A 91 0.09 -10.96 15.81
N PHE A 92 -1.14 -11.03 16.34
CA PHE A 92 -1.73 -12.28 16.79
C PHE A 92 -1.85 -13.28 15.63
N PHE A 93 -2.40 -12.86 14.49
CA PHE A 93 -2.50 -13.70 13.30
C PHE A 93 -1.12 -14.20 12.83
N TYR A 94 -0.13 -13.32 12.78
CA TYR A 94 1.24 -13.64 12.43
C TYR A 94 1.78 -14.77 13.32
N TYR A 95 1.64 -14.63 14.64
CA TYR A 95 2.08 -15.64 15.61
C TYR A 95 1.40 -16.99 15.39
N VAL A 96 0.08 -17.01 15.21
CA VAL A 96 -0.69 -18.25 15.00
C VAL A 96 -0.37 -18.89 13.64
N SER A 97 -0.17 -18.09 12.59
CA SER A 97 0.13 -18.57 11.24
C SER A 97 1.43 -19.37 11.15
N LYS A 98 2.39 -19.10 12.04
CA LYS A 98 3.64 -19.87 12.14
C LYS A 98 3.49 -21.24 12.79
N ARG A 99 2.36 -21.50 13.47
CA ARG A 99 2.12 -22.74 14.22
C ARG A 99 1.06 -23.64 13.59
N LYS A 100 0.21 -23.10 12.72
CA LYS A 100 -0.97 -23.80 12.18
C LYS A 100 -1.01 -23.68 10.66
N GLU A 101 -0.83 -24.81 9.99
CA GLU A 101 -0.77 -24.92 8.53
C GLU A 101 -2.05 -24.43 7.82
N ARG A 102 -3.22 -24.55 8.47
CA ARG A 102 -4.52 -24.04 7.96
C ARG A 102 -4.44 -22.56 7.54
N PHE A 103 -3.61 -21.75 8.19
CA PHE A 103 -3.50 -20.33 7.87
C PHE A 103 -2.61 -20.01 6.68
N ALA A 104 -1.79 -20.97 6.22
CA ALA A 104 -0.97 -20.81 5.03
C ALA A 104 -1.83 -20.52 3.78
N ASN A 105 -2.99 -21.17 3.68
CA ASN A 105 -3.91 -21.02 2.54
C ASN A 105 -4.58 -19.62 2.47
N TYR A 106 -4.69 -18.93 3.60
CA TYR A 106 -5.31 -17.60 3.68
C TYR A 106 -4.30 -16.46 3.80
N LEU A 107 -3.00 -16.78 3.85
CA LEU A 107 -1.94 -15.82 4.12
C LEU A 107 -1.96 -14.63 3.15
N SER A 108 -2.07 -14.91 1.85
CA SER A 108 -2.08 -13.86 0.83
C SER A 108 -3.26 -12.91 0.99
N THR A 109 -4.46 -13.45 1.22
CA THR A 109 -5.69 -12.66 1.40
C THR A 109 -5.57 -11.77 2.63
N ILE A 110 -5.03 -12.31 3.72
CA ILE A 110 -4.89 -11.57 4.97
C ILE A 110 -3.84 -10.47 4.81
N VAL A 111 -2.66 -10.77 4.27
CA VAL A 111 -1.61 -9.76 4.02
C VAL A 111 -2.13 -8.62 3.13
N TYR A 112 -2.79 -8.94 2.01
CA TYR A 112 -3.32 -7.90 1.13
C TYR A 112 -4.48 -7.13 1.77
N GLY A 113 -5.34 -7.78 2.55
CA GLY A 113 -6.41 -7.11 3.30
C GLY A 113 -5.87 -6.10 4.31
N TYR A 114 -4.77 -6.42 5.00
CA TYR A 114 -4.14 -5.47 5.92
C TYR A 114 -3.44 -4.31 5.21
N ILE A 115 -2.77 -4.57 4.09
CA ILE A 115 -2.19 -3.49 3.28
C ILE A 115 -3.31 -2.58 2.74
N PHE A 116 -4.41 -3.16 2.27
CA PHE A 116 -5.60 -2.42 1.87
C PHE A 116 -6.12 -1.52 3.00
N TYR A 117 -6.27 -2.10 4.20
CA TYR A 117 -6.73 -1.35 5.36
C TYR A 117 -5.81 -0.18 5.71
N TYR A 118 -4.48 -0.37 5.69
CA TYR A 118 -3.56 0.73 6.00
C TYR A 118 -3.64 1.88 4.98
N VAL A 119 -3.81 1.57 3.69
CA VAL A 119 -4.04 2.59 2.66
C VAL A 119 -5.42 3.26 2.84
N PHE A 120 -6.44 2.51 3.25
CA PHE A 120 -7.76 3.06 3.55
C PHE A 120 -7.74 3.99 4.76
N ALA A 121 -7.07 3.59 5.84
CA ALA A 121 -6.86 4.43 7.02
C ALA A 121 -6.11 5.72 6.66
N ALA A 122 -5.16 5.66 5.72
CA ALA A 122 -4.47 6.84 5.18
C ALA A 122 -5.44 7.78 4.46
N ALA A 123 -6.31 7.25 3.59
CA ALA A 123 -7.30 8.03 2.87
C ALA A 123 -8.28 8.71 3.84
N LEU A 124 -8.79 7.98 4.82
CA LEU A 124 -9.69 8.51 5.85
C LEU A 124 -9.00 9.57 6.72
N SER A 125 -7.76 9.33 7.13
CA SER A 125 -6.93 10.31 7.87
C SER A 125 -6.72 11.59 7.07
N THR A 126 -6.59 11.46 5.75
CA THR A 126 -6.35 12.58 4.84
C THR A 126 -7.60 13.43 4.67
N ILE A 127 -8.79 12.81 4.55
CA ILE A 127 -10.06 13.54 4.58
C ILE A 127 -10.20 14.30 5.91
N ASN A 128 -9.87 13.66 7.03
CA ASN A 128 -9.93 14.29 8.35
C ASN A 128 -8.93 15.45 8.49
N SER A 129 -7.69 15.26 8.00
CA SER A 129 -6.65 16.29 7.97
C SER A 129 -7.02 17.45 7.04
N GLN A 130 -7.71 17.18 5.93
CA GLN A 130 -8.24 18.19 5.03
C GLN A 130 -9.29 19.07 5.72
N LEU A 131 -10.17 18.48 6.53
CA LEU A 131 -11.17 19.22 7.31
C LEU A 131 -10.53 20.14 8.36
N PHE A 132 -9.38 19.75 8.92
CA PHE A 132 -8.73 20.50 9.99
C PHE A 132 -7.67 21.50 9.52
N THR A 133 -6.81 21.10 8.57
CA THR A 133 -5.65 21.89 8.13
C THR A 133 -5.63 22.17 6.63
N GLY A 134 -6.58 21.65 5.86
CA GLY A 134 -6.62 21.82 4.42
C GLY A 134 -5.54 21.05 3.64
N ARG A 135 -4.87 20.08 4.29
CA ARG A 135 -3.73 19.32 3.72
C ARG A 135 -4.09 17.89 3.36
N VAL A 136 -3.42 17.38 2.31
CA VAL A 136 -3.62 16.02 1.77
C VAL A 136 -2.38 15.12 1.86
N ASP A 137 -1.35 15.56 2.59
CA ASP A 137 0.00 14.99 2.54
C ASP A 137 0.10 13.58 3.11
N VAL A 138 -0.73 13.26 4.10
CA VAL A 138 -0.76 11.95 4.78
C VAL A 138 -0.98 10.81 3.79
N TYR A 139 -1.90 10.97 2.84
CA TYR A 139 -2.17 9.94 1.82
C TYR A 139 -0.97 9.70 0.92
N MET A 140 -0.34 10.78 0.44
CA MET A 140 0.81 10.69 -0.46
C MET A 140 2.00 10.00 0.22
N MET A 141 2.29 10.39 1.48
CA MET A 141 3.35 9.77 2.28
C MET A 141 3.10 8.27 2.48
N LEU A 142 1.88 7.87 2.81
CA LEU A 142 1.55 6.45 3.05
C LEU A 142 1.45 5.62 1.76
N LEU A 143 1.03 6.19 0.64
CA LEU A 143 1.08 5.52 -0.66
C LEU A 143 2.51 5.20 -1.07
N ILE A 144 3.42 6.19 -1.00
CA ILE A 144 4.82 6.01 -1.37
C ILE A 144 5.49 5.02 -0.40
N SER A 145 5.24 5.16 0.90
CA SER A 145 5.75 4.21 1.91
C SER A 145 5.27 2.79 1.63
N THR A 146 3.99 2.62 1.27
CA THR A 146 3.43 1.30 0.90
C THR A 146 4.05 0.76 -0.36
N ALA A 147 4.27 1.58 -1.39
CA ALA A 147 4.90 1.17 -2.64
C ALA A 147 6.34 0.65 -2.44
N VAL A 148 7.10 1.31 -1.55
CA VAL A 148 8.49 0.98 -1.22
C VAL A 148 8.57 -0.24 -0.30
N LEU A 149 7.78 -0.27 0.77
CA LEU A 149 7.80 -1.36 1.76
C LEU A 149 7.12 -2.62 1.22
N CYS A 150 6.08 -2.48 0.41
CA CYS A 150 5.27 -3.59 -0.07
C CYS A 150 5.25 -3.71 -1.61
N PRO A 151 6.40 -3.88 -2.30
CA PRO A 151 6.42 -4.17 -3.71
C PRO A 151 5.68 -5.47 -4.03
N MET A 152 4.64 -5.31 -4.84
CA MET A 152 3.66 -6.31 -5.21
C MET A 152 3.47 -6.29 -6.73
N LYS A 153 2.84 -7.34 -7.26
CA LYS A 153 2.37 -7.34 -8.64
C LYS A 153 1.44 -6.16 -8.88
N LEU A 154 1.54 -5.57 -10.08
CA LEU A 154 0.75 -4.40 -10.48
C LEU A 154 -0.75 -4.62 -10.31
N LYS A 155 -1.26 -5.81 -10.64
CA LYS A 155 -2.69 -6.16 -10.48
C LYS A 155 -3.15 -5.99 -9.03
N GLN A 156 -2.41 -6.53 -8.07
CA GLN A 156 -2.71 -6.46 -6.65
C GLN A 156 -2.63 -5.03 -6.13
N LEU A 157 -1.62 -4.26 -6.57
CA LEU A 157 -1.52 -2.84 -6.23
C LEU A 157 -2.70 -2.04 -6.76
N CYS A 158 -3.13 -2.26 -8.01
CA CYS A 158 -4.30 -1.59 -8.56
C CYS A 158 -5.57 -1.90 -7.76
N ILE A 159 -5.77 -3.16 -7.37
CA ILE A 159 -6.90 -3.57 -6.51
C ILE A 159 -6.86 -2.85 -5.16
N ILE A 160 -5.66 -2.51 -4.65
CA ILE A 160 -5.52 -1.80 -3.38
C ILE A 160 -5.65 -0.28 -3.56
N PHE A 161 -4.90 0.32 -4.48
CA PHE A 161 -4.80 1.77 -4.61
C PHE A 161 -6.03 2.39 -5.27
N ILE A 162 -6.61 1.77 -6.29
CA ILE A 162 -7.71 2.40 -7.05
C ILE A 162 -8.95 2.62 -6.19
N PRO A 163 -9.48 1.61 -5.45
CA PRO A 163 -10.67 1.84 -4.62
C PRO A 163 -10.43 2.87 -3.51
N ASN A 164 -9.25 2.83 -2.89
CA ASN A 164 -8.87 3.79 -1.87
C ASN A 164 -8.72 5.22 -2.41
N HIS A 165 -8.18 5.35 -3.63
CA HIS A 165 -8.05 6.64 -4.29
C HIS A 165 -9.41 7.20 -4.71
N LEU A 166 -10.28 6.37 -5.28
CA LEU A 166 -11.66 6.78 -5.61
C LEU A 166 -12.41 7.23 -4.35
N PHE A 167 -12.25 6.53 -3.23
CA PHE A 167 -12.80 6.94 -1.94
C PHE A 167 -12.25 8.31 -1.49
N LEU A 168 -10.94 8.54 -1.61
CA LEU A 168 -10.33 9.84 -1.31
C LEU A 168 -10.88 10.94 -2.21
N LEU A 169 -10.93 10.73 -3.53
CA LEU A 169 -11.44 11.71 -4.50
C LEU A 169 -12.89 12.09 -4.20
N TYR A 170 -13.72 11.11 -3.83
CA TYR A 170 -15.08 11.33 -3.36
C TYR A 170 -15.11 12.16 -2.07
N GLY A 171 -14.26 11.83 -1.08
CA GLY A 171 -14.15 12.62 0.14
C GLY A 171 -13.76 14.07 -0.14
N LEU A 172 -12.75 14.29 -0.98
CA LEU A 172 -12.28 15.62 -1.35
C LEU A 172 -13.38 16.43 -2.06
N SER A 173 -14.13 15.84 -2.99
CA SER A 173 -15.20 16.56 -3.70
C SER A 173 -16.35 16.98 -2.78
N ARG A 174 -16.52 16.33 -1.63
CA ARG A 174 -17.55 16.69 -0.65
C ARG A 174 -17.08 17.76 0.35
N TYR A 175 -15.79 17.80 0.66
CA TYR A 175 -15.26 18.60 1.78
C TYR A 175 -14.31 19.73 1.38
N VAL A 176 -13.94 19.85 0.10
CA VAL A 176 -13.16 20.98 -0.41
C VAL A 176 -14.10 21.92 -1.19
N PRO A 177 -14.47 23.08 -0.63
CA PRO A 177 -15.45 23.97 -1.26
C PRO A 177 -14.87 24.72 -2.48
N ASP A 178 -13.59 25.10 -2.41
CA ASP A 178 -12.92 25.83 -3.49
C ASP A 178 -12.55 24.88 -4.64
N SER A 179 -13.06 25.17 -5.84
CA SER A 179 -12.87 24.30 -7.01
C SER A 179 -11.41 24.22 -7.45
N PHE A 180 -10.64 25.32 -7.33
CA PHE A 180 -9.24 25.32 -7.71
C PHE A 180 -8.39 24.48 -6.75
N SER A 181 -8.61 24.63 -5.44
CA SER A 181 -8.00 23.80 -4.39
C SER A 181 -8.36 22.33 -4.55
N LEU A 182 -9.63 22.03 -4.87
CA LEU A 182 -10.08 20.67 -5.13
C LEU A 182 -9.31 20.04 -6.31
N ILE A 183 -9.30 20.71 -7.47
CA ILE A 183 -8.60 20.22 -8.67
C ILE A 183 -7.11 20.03 -8.37
N SER A 184 -6.45 21.00 -7.72
CA SER A 184 -5.04 20.90 -7.36
C SER A 184 -4.76 19.67 -6.47
N LYS A 185 -5.58 19.44 -5.45
CA LYS A 185 -5.44 18.27 -4.54
C LYS A 185 -5.68 16.96 -5.26
N GLN A 186 -6.68 16.90 -6.14
CA GLN A 186 -6.96 15.70 -6.93
C GLN A 186 -5.82 15.38 -7.90
N ILE A 187 -5.25 16.39 -8.56
CA ILE A 187 -4.07 16.22 -9.43
C ILE A 187 -2.88 15.71 -8.62
N ASN A 188 -2.55 16.35 -7.50
CA ASN A 188 -1.39 15.97 -6.67
C ASN A 188 -1.52 14.55 -6.11
N THR A 189 -2.68 14.20 -5.56
CA THR A 189 -2.92 12.86 -5.01
C THR A 189 -2.97 11.79 -6.10
N THR A 190 -3.51 12.10 -7.28
CA THR A 190 -3.52 11.17 -8.43
C THR A 190 -2.11 10.95 -8.99
N ALA A 191 -1.31 12.01 -9.10
CA ALA A 191 0.09 11.90 -9.47
C ALA A 191 0.87 11.03 -8.47
N ALA A 192 0.62 11.18 -7.17
CA ALA A 192 1.21 10.34 -6.15
C ALA A 192 0.84 8.85 -6.31
N VAL A 193 -0.41 8.53 -6.66
CA VAL A 193 -0.82 7.14 -6.99
C VAL A 193 -0.02 6.60 -8.17
N ALA A 194 0.09 7.37 -9.27
CA ALA A 194 0.83 6.96 -10.45
C ALA A 194 2.32 6.72 -10.14
N ILE A 195 2.94 7.63 -9.38
CA ILE A 195 4.34 7.50 -8.92
C ILE A 195 4.50 6.27 -8.03
N ALA A 196 3.60 6.05 -7.07
CA ALA A 196 3.64 4.91 -6.17
C ALA A 196 3.50 3.57 -6.94
N LEU A 197 2.60 3.50 -7.94
CA LEU A 197 2.48 2.34 -8.82
C LEU A 197 3.77 2.08 -9.60
N LEU A 198 4.38 3.13 -10.15
CA LEU A 198 5.64 3.02 -10.89
C LEU A 198 6.79 2.53 -10.00
N ILE A 199 6.97 3.14 -8.82
CA ILE A 199 7.99 2.72 -7.84
C ILE A 199 7.81 1.24 -7.51
N SER A 200 6.58 0.85 -7.16
CA SER A 200 6.31 -0.52 -6.74
C SER A 200 6.50 -1.52 -7.89
N TYR A 201 6.13 -1.16 -9.12
CA TYR A 201 6.37 -1.98 -10.31
C TYR A 201 7.87 -2.19 -10.58
N ILE A 202 8.67 -1.12 -10.49
CA ILE A 202 10.13 -1.20 -10.70
C ILE A 202 10.75 -2.11 -9.62
N LEU A 203 10.42 -1.88 -8.35
CA LEU A 203 10.94 -2.68 -7.24
C LEU A 203 10.51 -4.14 -7.32
N TYR A 204 9.26 -4.40 -7.70
CA TYR A 204 8.76 -5.76 -7.89
C TYR A 204 9.50 -6.48 -9.02
N THR A 205 9.65 -5.82 -10.17
CA THR A 205 10.35 -6.36 -11.34
C THR A 205 11.81 -6.66 -11.03
N TYR A 206 12.49 -5.76 -10.31
CA TYR A 206 13.87 -5.96 -9.89
C TYR A 206 14.01 -7.20 -9.00
N ARG A 207 13.15 -7.33 -7.98
CA ARG A 207 13.16 -8.48 -7.06
C ARG A 207 12.84 -9.81 -7.77
N HIS A 208 11.94 -9.80 -8.74
CA HIS A 208 11.65 -10.97 -9.56
C HIS A 208 12.87 -11.39 -10.36
N LYS A 209 13.53 -10.44 -11.05
CA LYS A 209 14.75 -10.70 -11.82
C LYS A 209 15.89 -11.25 -10.95
N GLU A 210 16.09 -10.68 -9.77
CA GLU A 210 17.08 -11.14 -8.79
C GLU A 210 16.80 -12.58 -8.35
N TYR A 211 15.55 -12.89 -7.99
CA TYR A 211 15.15 -14.24 -7.62
C TYR A 211 15.40 -15.26 -8.73
N MET A 212 15.02 -14.94 -9.97
CA MET A 212 15.25 -15.83 -11.12
C MET A 212 16.74 -16.03 -11.40
N SER A 213 17.56 -14.98 -11.25
CA SER A 213 19.01 -15.10 -11.38
C SER A 213 19.61 -16.05 -10.33
N HIS A 214 19.18 -15.94 -9.07
CA HIS A 214 19.62 -16.87 -8.02
C HIS A 214 19.20 -18.32 -8.28
N LEU A 215 17.98 -18.55 -8.80
CA LEU A 215 17.55 -19.90 -9.19
C LEU A 215 18.41 -20.47 -10.31
N GLN A 216 18.75 -19.67 -11.33
CA GLN A 216 19.62 -20.10 -12.42
C GLN A 216 21.04 -20.43 -11.92
N LEU A 217 21.60 -19.62 -11.02
CA LEU A 217 22.92 -19.87 -10.44
C LEU A 217 22.95 -21.14 -9.61
N LYS A 218 21.89 -21.43 -8.84
CA LYS A 218 21.79 -22.69 -8.09
C LYS A 218 21.75 -23.90 -9.01
N LYS A 219 20.96 -23.84 -10.09
CA LYS A 219 20.85 -24.92 -11.08
C LYS A 219 22.15 -25.21 -11.83
N LYS A 220 23.04 -24.22 -12.00
CA LYS A 220 24.36 -24.41 -12.64
C LYS A 220 25.40 -25.04 -11.72
N ARG A 221 25.15 -25.07 -10.40
CA ARG A 221 26.05 -25.64 -9.38
C ARG A 221 25.68 -27.06 -8.96
N THR A 222 24.47 -27.51 -9.31
CA THR A 222 23.95 -28.88 -9.16
C THR A 222 24.06 -29.61 -10.48
#